data_AF-A0A9X2YQT0-F1
#
_entry.id   AF-A0A9X2YQT0-F1
#
_cell.length_a   1.000
_cell.length_b   1.000
_cell.length_c   1.000
_cell.angle_alpha   90.00
_cell.angle_beta   90.00
_cell.angle_gamma   90.00
#
_symmetry.space_group_name_H-M   'P 1'
#
loop_
_entity.id
_entity.type
_entity.pdbx_description
1 polymer ?
#
loop_
_entity_poly.entity_id
_entity_poly.type
_entity_poly.pdbx_seq_one_letter_code
_entity_poly.pdbx_strand_id
1 'polypeptide(L)'
;MLPATRPGRRTAMGVAGFGALACAFAIATGSAGAQPLPPAPIPPPCTAAELARVMSGVTFETSNYLTLNPPVNDFFTSLKGQPKNEIGEKVQVYLDANPAVRQELQRIRQPSVDFRQRCGAPVTP
;
A
#
# COMPACT_ATOMS: atom_id res chain seq x y z
N MET A 1 21.49 -46.09 -39.45
CA MET A 1 21.83 -45.48 -38.15
C MET A 1 20.89 -46.08 -37.09
N LEU A 2 21.46 -46.51 -35.97
CA LEU A 2 20.93 -47.56 -35.07
C LEU A 2 19.58 -47.25 -34.39
N PRO A 3 18.74 -48.28 -34.11
CA PRO A 3 17.63 -48.19 -33.19
C PRO A 3 18.13 -48.28 -31.73
N ALA A 4 17.68 -47.37 -30.87
CA ALA A 4 17.93 -47.46 -29.43
C ALA A 4 16.70 -48.04 -28.73
N THR A 5 16.72 -49.36 -28.53
CA THR A 5 15.94 -50.04 -27.49
C THR A 5 16.72 -50.00 -26.19
N ARG A 6 16.12 -49.55 -25.08
CA ARG A 6 16.34 -50.19 -23.78
C ARG A 6 15.07 -50.24 -22.93
N PRO A 7 14.88 -51.34 -22.17
CA PRO A 7 13.63 -51.72 -21.52
C PRO A 7 13.60 -51.32 -20.04
N GLY A 8 12.40 -51.31 -19.47
CA GLY A 8 12.11 -50.74 -18.16
C GLY A 8 12.38 -51.61 -16.92
N ARG A 9 11.86 -51.10 -15.79
CA ARG A 9 11.39 -51.89 -14.64
C ARG A 9 10.45 -50.99 -13.80
N ARG A 10 9.14 -51.25 -13.87
CA ARG A 10 8.30 -51.95 -12.85
C ARG A 10 7.87 -51.05 -11.67
N THR A 11 6.68 -50.47 -11.84
CA THR A 11 5.48 -50.56 -10.97
C THR A 11 5.63 -50.81 -9.46
N ALA A 12 5.01 -49.93 -8.66
CA ALA A 12 4.00 -50.20 -7.61
C ALA A 12 3.53 -48.82 -7.07
N MET A 13 2.35 -48.31 -7.41
CA MET A 13 1.03 -48.52 -6.78
C MET A 13 1.06 -48.46 -5.24
N GLY A 14 0.47 -47.41 -4.67
CA GLY A 14 0.34 -47.26 -3.22
C GLY A 14 -0.41 -46.00 -2.75
N VAL A 15 -1.74 -46.03 -2.93
CA VAL A 15 -2.83 -45.57 -2.04
C VAL A 15 -2.80 -44.18 -1.36
N ALA A 16 -3.97 -43.55 -1.46
CA ALA A 16 -4.48 -42.32 -0.85
C ALA A 16 -4.14 -42.04 0.63
N GLY A 17 -4.08 -40.74 0.94
CA GLY A 17 -4.26 -40.20 2.28
C GLY A 17 -4.44 -38.68 2.26
N PHE A 18 -5.69 -38.20 2.32
CA PHE A 18 -6.00 -36.85 2.79
C PHE A 18 -5.56 -36.76 4.26
N GLY A 19 -4.61 -35.87 4.59
CA GLY A 19 -4.06 -35.81 5.95
C GLY A 19 -3.45 -34.45 6.29
N ALA A 20 -4.23 -33.65 7.01
CA ALA A 20 -3.86 -32.62 7.98
C ALA A 20 -2.74 -31.60 7.66
N LEU A 21 -3.15 -30.35 7.46
CA LEU A 21 -2.36 -29.16 7.80
C LEU A 21 -1.93 -29.22 9.27
N ALA A 22 -0.65 -29.51 9.52
CA ALA A 22 -0.02 -29.32 10.82
C ALA A 22 0.89 -28.09 10.76
N CYS A 23 0.45 -26.99 11.37
CA CYS A 23 1.28 -25.82 11.64
C CYS A 23 2.37 -26.20 12.65
N ALA A 24 3.63 -26.27 12.19
CA ALA A 24 4.79 -26.40 13.08
C ALA A 24 5.43 -25.01 13.26
N PHE A 25 5.15 -24.37 14.41
CA PHE A 25 5.98 -23.28 14.92
C PHE A 25 7.34 -23.86 15.34
N ALA A 26 8.37 -23.63 14.55
CA ALA A 26 9.75 -23.93 14.95
C ALA A 26 10.30 -22.75 15.78
N ILE A 27 10.38 -22.95 17.09
CA ILE A 27 11.17 -22.11 18.00
C ILE A 27 12.64 -22.50 17.79
N ALA A 28 13.42 -21.64 17.14
CA ALA A 28 14.85 -21.86 16.95
C ALA A 28 15.65 -21.27 18.12
N THR A 29 16.26 -22.15 18.92
CA THR A 29 17.25 -21.82 19.94
C THR A 29 18.66 -21.68 19.32
N GLY A 30 19.27 -20.50 19.45
CA GLY A 30 20.71 -20.31 19.65
C GLY A 30 21.64 -20.33 18.43
N SER A 31 22.14 -19.15 18.04
CA SER A 31 23.51 -19.00 17.51
C SER A 31 24.13 -17.71 18.05
N ALA A 32 25.22 -17.87 18.81
CA ALA A 32 26.12 -16.79 19.19
C ALA A 32 26.91 -16.36 17.94
N GLY A 33 26.49 -15.27 17.31
CA GLY A 33 27.18 -14.61 16.22
C GLY A 33 27.06 -13.11 16.41
N ALA A 34 28.18 -12.40 16.32
CA ALA A 34 28.33 -10.97 16.55
C ALA A 34 27.11 -10.16 16.06
N GLN A 35 26.39 -9.55 17.00
CA GLN A 35 25.34 -8.59 16.67
C GLN A 35 26.03 -7.35 16.07
N PRO A 36 25.72 -6.95 14.83
CA PRO A 36 26.03 -5.60 14.40
C PRO A 36 25.39 -4.64 15.41
N LEU A 37 26.15 -3.67 15.92
CA LEU A 37 25.58 -2.60 16.73
C LEU A 37 24.39 -2.03 15.94
N PRO A 38 23.17 -1.93 16.52
CA PRO A 38 22.02 -1.45 15.78
C PRO A 38 22.37 -0.08 15.17
N PRO A 39 22.09 0.15 13.87
CA PRO A 39 22.25 1.46 13.28
C PRO A 39 21.48 2.48 14.13
N ALA A 40 22.04 3.69 14.27
CA ALA A 40 21.39 4.79 14.99
C ALA A 40 19.92 4.88 14.59
N PRO A 41 18.98 5.11 15.55
CA PRO A 41 17.56 4.98 15.29
C PRO A 41 17.14 5.95 14.18
N ILE A 42 16.86 5.39 12.99
CA ILE A 42 15.97 6.03 12.03
C ILE A 42 14.66 6.26 12.80
N PRO A 43 14.10 7.48 12.87
CA PRO A 43 12.87 7.70 13.61
C PRO A 43 11.83 6.65 13.18
N PRO A 44 11.33 5.82 14.12
CA PRO A 44 10.60 4.62 13.75
C PRO A 44 9.18 4.98 13.26
N PRO A 45 8.72 4.44 12.11
CA PRO A 45 9.49 4.07 10.91
C PRO A 45 9.12 4.93 9.70
N CYS A 46 10.09 5.62 9.11
CA CYS A 46 9.98 6.26 7.79
C CYS A 46 10.04 5.25 6.63
N THR A 47 9.17 4.24 6.65
CA THR A 47 9.14 3.16 5.66
C THR A 47 8.01 3.33 4.64
N ALA A 48 8.10 2.61 3.52
CA ALA A 48 7.02 2.56 2.54
C ALA A 48 5.70 2.01 3.13
N ALA A 49 5.78 1.03 4.04
CA ALA A 49 4.60 0.47 4.71
C ALA A 49 3.89 1.51 5.57
N GLU A 50 4.64 2.36 6.28
CA GLU A 50 4.08 3.43 7.11
C GLU A 50 3.53 4.59 6.28
N LEU A 51 4.21 4.95 5.19
CA LEU A 51 3.65 5.90 4.24
C LEU A 51 2.32 5.38 3.68
N ALA A 52 2.24 4.11 3.30
CA ALA A 52 1.01 3.49 2.82
C ALA A 52 -0.11 3.53 3.87
N ARG A 53 0.19 3.25 5.15
CA ARG A 53 -0.77 3.38 6.26
C ARG A 53 -1.28 4.82 6.39
N VAL A 54 -0.40 5.81 6.38
CA VAL A 54 -0.80 7.24 6.41
C VAL A 54 -1.70 7.60 5.24
N MET A 55 -1.30 7.24 4.01
CA MET A 55 -2.08 7.54 2.82
C MET A 55 -3.42 6.80 2.78
N SER A 56 -3.51 5.60 3.37
CA SER A 56 -4.77 4.87 3.52
C SER A 56 -5.73 5.63 4.43
N GLY A 57 -5.25 6.19 5.54
CA GLY A 57 -6.04 7.03 6.44
C GLY A 57 -6.51 8.32 5.76
N VAL A 58 -5.63 9.02 5.04
CA VAL A 58 -6.00 10.22 4.26
C VAL A 58 -7.11 9.90 3.25
N THR A 59 -7.00 8.76 2.56
CA THR A 59 -8.00 8.34 1.56
C THR A 59 -9.33 7.97 2.23
N PHE A 60 -9.28 7.28 3.36
CA PHE A 60 -10.47 6.94 4.15
C PHE A 60 -11.20 8.20 4.63
N GLU A 61 -10.49 9.15 5.23
CA GLU A 61 -11.10 10.41 5.68
C GLU A 61 -11.61 11.26 4.51
N THR A 62 -10.93 11.23 3.36
CA THR A 62 -11.46 11.85 2.15
C THR A 62 -12.79 11.22 1.73
N SER A 63 -12.91 9.88 1.79
CA SER A 63 -14.17 9.17 1.50
C SER A 63 -15.29 9.57 2.45
N ASN A 64 -15.00 9.65 3.75
CA ASN A 64 -15.97 10.11 4.75
C ASN A 64 -16.42 11.55 4.47
N TYR A 65 -15.46 12.45 4.22
CA TYR A 65 -15.74 13.84 3.90
C TYR A 65 -16.64 13.98 2.68
N LEU A 66 -16.30 13.31 1.58
CA LEU A 66 -17.11 13.36 0.36
C LEU A 66 -18.53 12.82 0.60
N THR A 67 -18.66 11.71 1.35
CA THR A 67 -19.98 11.14 1.68
C THR A 67 -20.85 12.11 2.49
N LEU A 68 -20.25 12.85 3.43
CA LEU A 68 -20.93 13.84 4.26
C LEU A 68 -21.13 15.19 3.54
N ASN A 69 -20.51 15.40 2.39
CA ASN A 69 -20.58 16.62 1.60
C ASN A 69 -21.00 16.32 0.16
N PRO A 70 -22.29 15.98 -0.09
CA PRO A 70 -22.77 15.56 -1.41
C PRO A 70 -22.43 16.55 -2.54
N PRO A 71 -22.54 17.90 -2.38
CA PRO A 71 -22.15 18.82 -3.44
C PRO A 71 -20.65 18.76 -3.81
N VAL A 72 -19.79 18.47 -2.84
CA VAL A 72 -18.34 18.31 -3.09
C VAL A 72 -18.07 16.97 -3.78
N ASN A 73 -18.76 15.92 -3.34
CA ASN A 73 -18.70 14.61 -3.99
C ASN A 73 -19.17 14.66 -5.44
N ASP A 74 -20.27 15.36 -5.73
CA ASP A 74 -20.80 15.52 -7.08
C ASP A 74 -19.80 16.25 -7.98
N PHE A 75 -19.16 17.30 -7.46
CA PHE A 75 -18.08 17.98 -8.18
C PHE A 75 -16.93 17.03 -8.52
N PHE A 76 -16.33 16.34 -7.54
CA PHE A 76 -15.21 15.43 -7.80
C PHE A 76 -15.62 14.23 -8.67
N THR A 77 -16.87 13.76 -8.56
CA THR A 77 -17.42 12.70 -9.42
C THR A 77 -17.58 13.17 -10.87
N SER A 78 -17.98 14.43 -11.09
CA SER A 78 -18.13 15.01 -12.44
C SER A 78 -16.81 15.08 -13.22
N LEU A 79 -15.66 15.01 -12.54
CA LEU A 79 -14.34 14.99 -13.17
C LEU A 79 -14.05 13.65 -13.89
N LYS A 80 -14.85 12.60 -13.65
CA LYS A 80 -14.69 11.31 -14.31
C LYS A 80 -14.81 11.46 -15.84
N GLY A 81 -13.78 11.00 -16.55
CA GLY A 81 -13.74 11.04 -18.02
C GLY A 81 -13.24 12.36 -18.61
N GLN A 82 -12.93 13.37 -17.79
CA GLN A 82 -12.32 14.61 -18.25
C GLN A 82 -10.86 14.38 -18.70
N PRO A 83 -10.34 15.19 -19.64
CA PRO A 83 -8.93 15.17 -20.01
C PRO A 83 -8.04 15.43 -18.80
N LYS A 84 -7.00 14.60 -18.60
CA LYS A 84 -6.12 14.69 -17.41
C LYS A 84 -5.46 16.06 -17.22
N ASN A 85 -5.14 16.73 -18.32
CA ASN A 85 -4.55 18.07 -18.33
C ASN A 85 -5.53 19.17 -17.87
N GLU A 86 -6.84 18.93 -17.92
CA GLU A 86 -7.86 19.91 -17.50
C GLU A 86 -8.30 19.73 -16.04
N ILE A 87 -8.16 18.51 -15.48
CA ILE A 87 -8.64 18.20 -14.13
C ILE A 87 -8.04 19.13 -13.08
N GLY A 88 -6.74 19.43 -13.17
CA GLY A 88 -6.04 20.29 -12.21
C GLY A 88 -6.64 21.70 -12.15
N GLU A 89 -6.86 22.32 -13.30
CA GLU A 89 -7.46 23.66 -13.39
C GLU A 89 -8.89 23.67 -12.82
N LYS A 90 -9.73 22.69 -13.19
CA LYS A 90 -11.11 22.59 -12.68
C LYS A 90 -11.16 22.45 -11.17
N VAL A 91 -10.28 21.62 -10.59
CA VAL A 91 -10.16 21.47 -9.14
C VAL A 91 -9.69 22.78 -8.50
N GLN A 92 -8.73 23.48 -9.09
CA GLN A 92 -8.24 24.75 -8.56
C GLN A 92 -9.35 25.81 -8.52
N VAL A 93 -10.04 26.02 -9.64
CA VAL A 93 -11.18 26.96 -9.75
C VAL A 93 -12.25 26.65 -8.70
N TYR A 94 -12.61 25.38 -8.56
CA TYR A 94 -13.57 24.96 -7.55
C TYR A 94 -13.11 25.28 -6.12
N LEU A 95 -11.86 24.96 -5.79
CA LEU A 95 -11.32 25.22 -4.45
C LEU A 95 -11.07 26.70 -4.17
N ASP A 96 -10.85 27.54 -5.20
CA ASP A 96 -10.74 29.00 -5.05
C ASP A 96 -12.12 29.59 -4.72
N ALA A 97 -13.18 29.09 -5.37
CA ALA A 97 -14.56 29.46 -5.06
C ALA A 97 -15.06 28.90 -3.72
N ASN A 98 -14.44 27.83 -3.21
CA ASN A 98 -14.85 27.13 -1.99
C ASN A 98 -13.70 27.04 -0.96
N PRO A 99 -13.31 28.17 -0.33
CA PRO A 99 -12.17 28.20 0.59
C PRO A 99 -12.35 27.31 1.83
N ALA A 100 -13.57 27.11 2.31
CA ALA A 100 -13.85 26.18 3.41
C ALA A 100 -13.56 24.71 3.01
N VAL A 101 -13.99 24.30 1.81
CA VAL A 101 -13.69 22.94 1.28
C VAL A 101 -12.19 22.75 1.11
N ARG A 102 -11.49 23.79 0.62
CA ARG A 102 -10.03 23.77 0.52
C ARG A 102 -9.37 23.53 1.88
N GLN A 103 -9.76 24.27 2.91
CA GLN A 103 -9.20 24.12 4.26
C GLN A 103 -9.47 22.72 4.84
N GLU A 104 -10.66 22.17 4.61
CA GLU A 104 -11.02 20.83 5.07
C GLU A 104 -10.17 19.75 4.40
N LEU A 105 -10.07 19.79 3.08
CA LEU A 105 -9.23 18.85 2.31
C LEU A 105 -7.74 19.01 2.65
N GLN A 106 -7.28 20.23 2.93
CA GLN A 106 -5.92 20.45 3.42
C GLN A 106 -5.71 19.82 4.79
N ARG A 107 -6.69 19.91 5.70
CA ARG A 107 -6.64 19.28 7.02
C ARG A 107 -6.58 17.76 6.91
N ILE A 108 -7.43 17.16 6.09
CA ILE A 108 -7.46 15.71 5.81
C ILE A 108 -6.10 15.23 5.29
N ARG A 109 -5.38 16.06 4.52
CA ARG A 109 -4.06 15.72 3.96
C ARG A 109 -2.88 15.98 4.91
N GLN A 110 -3.05 16.69 6.03
CA GLN A 110 -1.96 17.02 6.94
C GLN A 110 -1.12 15.80 7.38
N PRO A 111 -1.70 14.63 7.70
CA PRO A 111 -0.89 13.46 8.09
C PRO A 111 0.17 13.08 7.05
N SER A 112 -0.13 13.26 5.76
CA SER A 112 0.83 13.00 4.68
C SER A 112 1.94 14.05 4.61
N VAL A 113 1.62 15.32 4.86
CA VAL A 113 2.57 16.43 4.91
C VAL A 113 3.51 16.25 6.09
N ASP A 114 2.97 15.98 7.28
CA ASP A 114 3.74 15.74 8.51
C ASP A 114 4.65 14.53 8.36
N PHE A 115 4.18 13.46 7.71
CA PHE A 115 5.02 12.30 7.39
C PHE A 115 6.18 12.70 6.48
N ARG A 116 5.94 13.42 5.39
CA ARG A 116 6.99 13.87 4.47
C ARG A 116 8.01 14.77 5.16
N GLN A 117 7.56 15.73 5.97
CA GLN A 117 8.45 16.63 6.72
C GLN A 117 9.34 15.86 7.71
N ARG A 118 8.79 14.88 8.42
CA ARG A 118 9.55 14.04 9.35
C ARG A 118 10.50 13.07 8.66
N CYS A 119 10.13 12.56 7.49
CA CYS A 119 10.80 11.43 6.83
C CYS A 119 11.58 11.78 5.56
N GLY A 120 11.60 13.04 5.14
CA GLY A 120 12.33 13.47 3.93
C GLY A 120 11.78 12.87 2.63
N ALA A 121 10.53 12.40 2.62
CA ALA A 121 9.93 11.84 1.41
C ALA A 121 9.66 12.98 0.39
N PRO A 122 10.05 12.81 -0.88
CA PRO A 122 9.90 13.86 -1.88
C PRO A 122 8.43 14.27 -2.03
N VAL A 123 8.18 15.57 -2.12
CA VAL A 123 6.85 16.09 -2.45
C VAL A 123 6.54 15.62 -3.87
N THR A 124 5.66 14.63 -4.00
CA THR A 124 5.14 14.26 -5.32
C THR A 124 4.17 15.37 -5.76
N PRO A 125 4.36 15.98 -6.95
CA PRO A 125 3.45 16.98 -7.51
C PRO A 125 2.03 16.43 -7.70
#